data_AF-B2UP61-F1
#
_entry.id   AF-B2UP61-F1
#
_cell.length_a   1.000
_cell.length_b   1.000
_cell.length_c   1.000
_cell.angle_alpha   90.00
_cell.angle_beta   90.00
_cell.angle_gamma   90.00
#
_symmetry.space_group_name_H-M   'P 1'
#
loop_
_entity.id
_entity.type
_entity.pdbx_description
1 polymer ?
#
loop_
_entity_poly.entity_id
_entity_poly.type
_entity_poly.pdbx_seq_one_letter_code
_entity_poly.pdbx_strand_id
1 'polypeptide(L)'
;MKTKMNYLTATLLAIFAWGGTGVGMAKQSKKALRHPVEDNKKSPGVYDANQNDRQGIQDAEQSPGDKPVTWSISRPNAKNALSEVTKGIYQIHGGGFPNITIIEGREGIMIIAPFVPKETMAESLDLYYRKAGKRPIKAVVDAHPHTNYFASTKRTASGLDIDGIEMEFMAVPGMGASSAALMYFPQFKALFYGEDTASAIHDICTLGVSKIRDAKNRWKALDQAIQRYEDKIEILFSQHHWPRIGKENIKRFLARECRNCKYMHDRILNLISKGYSPAEIEGIINPIPESGRIRNSPPEITGQKDYRQDAGTLRNVMSAHLKRGNIRNLVRNMLKQFGYQTEPVFRNDELLVNAGEPGIGLLKNSRELTLTDTLYALTPELLFDYLGVSLNSEKSKGKKLAFNWIAQNGRSYGFWIENEVLMYREGKLVKHPDAVITGDRLHFALVAMRAMPLKTALDKGMIKIEGNTDKFRELLGCMDKFHGNFHAITP
;
A
#
# COMPACT_ATOMS: atom_id res chain seq x y z
N MET A 1 -34.81 21.67 2.39
CA MET A 1 -34.38 20.42 1.71
C MET A 1 -33.10 19.93 2.36
N LYS A 2 -33.15 18.85 3.15
CA LYS A 2 -31.96 18.23 3.75
C LYS A 2 -31.23 17.42 2.68
N THR A 3 -30.06 17.88 2.26
CA THR A 3 -29.19 17.21 1.29
C THR A 3 -28.76 15.86 1.87
N LYS A 4 -29.19 14.75 1.24
CA LYS A 4 -28.65 13.41 1.53
C LYS A 4 -27.19 13.41 1.14
N MET A 5 -26.30 13.55 2.12
CA MET A 5 -24.86 13.48 1.91
C MET A 5 -24.46 12.00 1.88
N ASN A 6 -23.83 11.57 0.80
CA ASN A 6 -23.48 10.17 0.57
C ASN A 6 -22.44 9.68 1.59
N TYR A 7 -22.54 8.39 1.95
CA TYR A 7 -21.65 7.63 2.83
C TYR A 7 -20.15 7.91 2.60
N LEU A 8 -19.75 8.12 1.35
CA LEU A 8 -18.37 8.39 0.93
C LEU A 8 -17.80 9.68 1.52
N THR A 9 -18.58 10.77 1.50
CA THR A 9 -18.19 12.06 2.08
C THR A 9 -18.12 11.96 3.60
N ALA A 10 -18.91 11.04 4.17
CA ALA A 10 -18.97 10.86 5.61
C ALA A 10 -17.76 10.11 6.18
N THR A 11 -17.25 9.13 5.44
CA THR A 11 -16.05 8.39 5.84
C THR A 11 -14.78 9.23 5.67
N LEU A 12 -14.72 10.10 4.65
CA LEU A 12 -13.52 10.89 4.30
C LEU A 12 -13.03 11.83 5.40
N LEU A 13 -13.91 12.35 6.27
CA LEU A 13 -13.51 13.30 7.32
C LEU A 13 -13.09 12.61 8.63
N ALA A 14 -13.70 11.47 9.00
CA ALA A 14 -13.39 10.77 10.24
C ALA A 14 -12.02 10.04 10.24
N ILE A 15 -11.41 9.86 9.07
CA ILE A 15 -10.10 9.19 8.92
C ILE A 15 -8.93 10.11 9.30
N PHE A 16 -9.11 11.43 9.36
CA PHE A 16 -8.00 12.40 9.46
C PHE A 16 -7.29 12.48 10.83
N ALA A 17 -7.73 11.77 11.87
CA ALA A 17 -7.28 12.05 13.24
C ALA A 17 -6.87 10.86 14.14
N TRP A 18 -6.71 9.64 13.64
CA TRP A 18 -6.62 8.48 14.54
C TRP A 18 -5.31 7.68 14.48
N GLY A 19 -4.54 7.80 15.56
CA GLY A 19 -3.67 6.74 16.10
C GLY A 19 -3.65 6.81 17.62
N GLY A 20 -3.65 5.63 18.21
CA GLY A 20 -3.76 5.45 19.64
C GLY A 20 -3.87 3.96 19.95
N THR A 21 -2.76 3.31 20.31
CA THR A 21 -2.65 2.18 21.26
C THR A 21 -1.34 1.40 21.04
N GLY A 22 -0.25 1.77 21.74
CA GLY A 22 1.03 1.04 21.65
C GLY A 22 1.72 0.66 22.96
N VAL A 23 1.07 0.79 24.12
CA VAL A 23 1.73 0.51 25.42
C VAL A 23 2.05 -0.99 25.62
N GLY A 24 1.28 -1.91 25.01
CA GLY A 24 1.57 -3.35 25.03
C GLY A 24 2.70 -3.79 24.11
N MET A 25 2.99 -3.04 23.04
CA MET A 25 4.01 -3.40 22.03
C MET A 25 5.42 -3.41 22.60
N ALA A 26 5.75 -2.43 23.44
CA ALA A 26 7.07 -2.32 24.07
C ALA A 26 7.41 -3.51 24.99
N LYS A 27 6.40 -4.20 25.55
CA LYS A 27 6.62 -5.41 26.37
C LYS A 27 6.76 -6.67 25.51
N GLN A 28 6.05 -6.78 24.39
CA GLN A 28 6.15 -7.93 23.47
C GLN A 28 7.44 -7.87 22.66
N SER A 29 7.80 -6.70 22.13
CA SER A 29 9.09 -6.48 21.48
C SER A 29 10.23 -6.80 22.43
N LYS A 30 10.22 -6.31 23.68
CA LYS A 30 11.25 -6.64 24.69
C LYS A 30 11.28 -8.11 25.12
N LYS A 31 10.18 -8.87 25.00
CA LYS A 31 10.16 -10.31 25.36
C LYS A 31 10.60 -11.20 24.19
N ALA A 32 10.35 -10.80 22.95
CA ALA A 32 10.97 -11.39 21.75
C ALA A 32 12.44 -10.96 21.58
N LEU A 33 12.77 -9.73 22.00
CA LEU A 33 14.11 -9.12 22.07
C LEU A 33 14.76 -9.30 23.45
N ARG A 34 14.39 -10.33 24.23
CA ARG A 34 15.09 -10.66 25.49
C ARG A 34 16.49 -11.26 25.27
N HIS A 35 17.02 -11.07 24.07
CA HIS A 35 18.44 -11.06 23.79
C HIS A 35 18.88 -9.59 23.72
N PRO A 36 19.43 -9.04 24.82
CA PRO A 36 19.96 -7.69 24.82
C PRO A 36 21.07 -7.53 23.78
N VAL A 37 21.26 -6.29 23.32
CA VAL A 37 22.18 -5.85 22.25
C VAL A 37 23.67 -5.95 22.65
N GLU A 38 24.00 -6.73 23.68
CA GLU A 38 25.36 -7.13 23.99
C GLU A 38 25.51 -8.64 23.79
N ASP A 39 26.48 -8.97 22.96
CA ASP A 39 26.91 -10.31 22.55
C ASP A 39 26.12 -10.93 21.37
N ASN A 40 26.54 -10.49 20.18
CA ASN A 40 26.22 -11.00 18.84
C ASN A 40 26.65 -12.47 18.61
N LYS A 41 26.65 -13.32 19.65
CA LYS A 41 27.15 -14.70 19.62
C LYS A 41 26.22 -15.76 20.22
N LYS A 42 25.07 -15.43 20.81
CA LYS A 42 24.27 -16.45 21.54
C LYS A 42 22.74 -16.41 21.38
N SER A 43 22.21 -15.91 20.26
CA SER A 43 20.81 -16.20 19.85
C SER A 43 20.82 -17.10 18.62
N PRO A 44 20.35 -18.36 18.69
CA PRO A 44 20.20 -19.20 17.51
C PRO A 44 19.15 -18.57 16.57
N GLY A 45 19.51 -18.29 15.31
CA GLY A 45 18.51 -18.06 14.24
C GLY A 45 18.19 -16.62 13.84
N VAL A 46 18.99 -15.61 14.21
CA VAL A 46 18.90 -14.25 13.64
C VAL A 46 20.21 -13.90 12.93
N TYR A 47 20.15 -13.59 11.64
CA TYR A 47 21.30 -13.20 10.82
C TYR A 47 21.15 -11.74 10.37
N ASP A 48 22.08 -10.88 10.80
CA ASP A 48 22.07 -9.43 10.54
C ASP A 48 22.81 -9.10 9.21
N ALA A 49 22.27 -8.18 8.42
CA ALA A 49 22.81 -7.77 7.13
C ALA A 49 23.16 -6.26 7.04
N ASN A 50 23.19 -5.52 8.15
CA ASN A 50 23.31 -4.06 8.11
C ASN A 50 24.65 -3.54 7.55
N GLN A 51 24.70 -3.28 6.24
CA GLN A 51 25.74 -2.44 5.61
C GLN A 51 25.22 -1.09 5.09
N ASN A 52 23.91 -0.93 4.79
CA ASN A 52 23.43 0.17 3.96
C ASN A 52 22.57 1.28 4.64
N ASP A 53 22.15 1.17 5.91
CA ASP A 53 21.46 2.27 6.63
C ASP A 53 21.91 2.40 8.10
N ARG A 54 23.16 2.81 8.31
CA ARG A 54 23.71 3.04 9.66
C ARG A 54 23.14 4.29 10.33
N GLN A 55 22.67 5.26 9.55
CA GLN A 55 22.21 6.56 10.04
C GLN A 55 20.81 6.44 10.64
N GLY A 56 19.85 5.76 9.97
CA GLY A 56 18.51 5.54 10.50
C GLY A 56 18.50 4.72 11.80
N ILE A 57 19.46 3.79 11.96
CA ILE A 57 19.66 3.02 13.19
C ILE A 57 20.21 3.91 14.32
N GLN A 58 21.21 4.75 14.05
CA GLN A 58 21.76 5.69 15.04
C GLN A 58 20.73 6.73 15.49
N ASP A 59 19.95 7.29 14.57
CA ASP A 59 18.91 8.28 14.87
C ASP A 59 17.78 7.67 15.70
N ALA A 60 17.42 6.41 15.39
CA ALA A 60 16.44 5.67 16.17
C ALA A 60 16.98 5.35 17.58
N GLU A 61 18.24 4.97 17.74
CA GLU A 61 18.85 4.57 19.02
C GLU A 61 19.19 5.76 19.96
N GLN A 62 19.57 6.94 19.43
CA GLN A 62 20.04 8.12 20.20
C GLN A 62 18.94 9.09 20.70
N SER A 63 17.66 8.84 20.40
CA SER A 63 16.61 9.84 20.67
C SER A 63 16.10 9.90 22.13
N PRO A 64 15.72 11.10 22.66
CA PRO A 64 15.24 11.28 24.03
C PRO A 64 13.94 10.52 24.35
N GLY A 65 13.79 10.07 25.61
CA GLY A 65 12.71 9.19 26.07
C GLY A 65 11.28 9.77 26.09
N ASP A 66 11.12 11.07 25.82
CA ASP A 66 9.84 11.79 25.98
C ASP A 66 8.99 11.89 24.69
N LYS A 67 9.37 11.19 23.61
CA LYS A 67 8.63 11.18 22.33
C LYS A 67 7.55 10.06 22.26
N PRO A 68 6.54 10.17 21.36
CA PRO A 68 5.40 9.24 21.28
C PRO A 68 5.78 7.78 20.98
N VAL A 69 4.83 6.87 21.20
CA VAL A 69 5.00 5.42 21.05
C VAL A 69 5.46 4.97 19.65
N THR A 70 5.25 5.80 18.62
CA THR A 70 5.76 5.63 17.24
C THR A 70 7.22 5.21 17.17
N TRP A 71 8.06 5.86 17.96
CA TRP A 71 9.50 5.64 17.94
C TRP A 71 9.91 4.25 18.46
N SER A 72 9.06 3.62 19.29
CA SER A 72 9.27 2.24 19.74
C SER A 72 9.00 1.19 18.65
N ILE A 73 8.24 1.55 17.61
CA ILE A 73 7.89 0.70 16.46
C ILE A 73 8.92 0.87 15.34
N SER A 74 9.46 2.08 15.14
CA SER A 74 10.44 2.37 14.08
C SER A 74 11.80 1.68 14.30
N ARG A 75 12.27 1.57 15.55
CA ARG A 75 13.55 0.91 15.90
C ARG A 75 13.67 -0.54 15.39
N PRO A 76 12.71 -1.45 15.66
CA PRO A 76 12.77 -2.81 15.14
C PRO A 76 12.53 -2.89 13.63
N ASN A 77 11.78 -1.96 13.04
CA ASN A 77 11.50 -1.95 11.59
C ASN A 77 12.69 -1.47 10.73
N ALA A 78 13.67 -0.79 11.33
CA ALA A 78 14.85 -0.28 10.63
C ALA A 78 15.95 -1.35 10.39
N LYS A 79 15.94 -2.47 11.12
CA LYS A 79 17.00 -3.49 11.03
C LYS A 79 16.67 -4.53 9.97
N ASN A 80 17.54 -4.67 8.96
CA ASN A 80 17.46 -5.76 7.98
C ASN A 80 17.95 -7.07 8.62
N ALA A 81 17.04 -8.02 8.84
CA ALA A 81 17.36 -9.26 9.52
C ALA A 81 16.61 -10.46 8.94
N LEU A 82 17.33 -11.57 8.75
CA LEU A 82 16.75 -12.88 8.50
C LEU A 82 16.44 -13.54 9.85
N SER A 83 15.18 -13.91 10.05
CA SER A 83 14.69 -14.60 11.23
C SER A 83 14.08 -15.95 10.85
N GLU A 84 14.38 -16.98 11.63
CA GLU A 84 13.63 -18.24 11.56
C GLU A 84 12.27 -18.08 12.28
N VAL A 85 11.16 -18.26 11.56
CA VAL A 85 9.81 -18.27 12.14
C VAL A 85 9.55 -19.63 12.79
N THR A 86 9.91 -20.69 12.07
CA THR A 86 10.01 -22.07 12.53
C THR A 86 10.94 -22.80 11.58
N LYS A 87 11.37 -24.02 11.93
CA LYS A 87 12.20 -24.83 11.04
C LYS A 87 11.50 -24.99 9.68
N GLY A 88 12.13 -24.47 8.63
CA GLY A 88 11.60 -24.49 7.25
C GLY A 88 10.80 -23.24 6.84
N ILE A 89 10.54 -22.27 7.73
CA ILE A 89 9.96 -20.97 7.39
C ILE A 89 10.88 -19.85 7.91
N TYR A 90 11.30 -18.99 6.99
CA TYR A 90 12.20 -17.86 7.26
C TYR A 90 11.57 -16.56 6.79
N GLN A 91 11.83 -15.47 7.51
CA GLN A 91 11.38 -14.14 7.12
C GLN A 91 12.52 -13.14 7.19
N ILE A 92 12.66 -12.36 6.13
CA ILE A 92 13.56 -11.22 6.07
C ILE A 92 12.71 -9.98 6.36
N HIS A 93 13.05 -9.30 7.46
CA HIS A 93 12.39 -8.10 7.95
C HIS A 93 13.28 -6.89 7.67
N GLY A 94 12.67 -5.70 7.54
CA GLY A 94 13.38 -4.42 7.57
C GLY A 94 13.42 -3.66 6.24
N GLY A 95 14.13 -2.52 6.24
CA GLY A 95 14.45 -1.78 5.01
C GLY A 95 13.28 -0.98 4.44
N GLY A 96 12.20 -0.81 5.21
CA GLY A 96 10.99 -0.11 4.77
C GLY A 96 10.13 -0.89 3.79
N PHE A 97 10.47 -2.15 3.49
CA PHE A 97 9.70 -3.02 2.60
C PHE A 97 8.89 -4.06 3.37
N PRO A 98 7.84 -4.63 2.74
CA PRO A 98 7.15 -5.79 3.28
C PRO A 98 8.12 -6.98 3.44
N ASN A 99 7.89 -7.80 4.46
CA ASN A 99 8.67 -8.99 4.76
C ASN A 99 8.70 -9.95 3.56
N ILE A 100 9.88 -10.49 3.27
CA ILE A 100 10.06 -11.58 2.31
C ILE A 100 10.06 -12.89 3.10
N THR A 101 9.07 -13.74 2.84
CA THR A 101 8.99 -15.07 3.47
C THR A 101 9.58 -16.11 2.53
N ILE A 102 10.44 -16.98 3.05
CA ILE A 102 11.02 -18.12 2.35
C ILE A 102 10.59 -19.39 3.07
N ILE A 103 9.96 -20.30 2.33
CA ILE A 103 9.49 -21.59 2.85
C ILE A 103 10.25 -22.71 2.13
N GLU A 104 10.87 -23.59 2.90
CA GLU A 104 11.68 -24.70 2.41
C GLU A 104 10.80 -25.88 2.01
N GLY A 105 10.89 -26.30 0.75
CA GLY A 105 10.27 -27.51 0.22
C GLY A 105 11.22 -28.72 0.25
N ARG A 106 10.90 -29.76 -0.51
CA ARG A 106 11.73 -30.98 -0.64
C ARG A 106 12.99 -30.71 -1.46
N GLU A 107 12.85 -30.06 -2.61
CA GLU A 107 13.97 -29.84 -3.54
C GLU A 107 14.39 -28.36 -3.64
N GLY A 108 13.56 -27.43 -3.17
CA GLY A 108 13.75 -26.01 -3.39
C GLY A 108 13.07 -25.14 -2.34
N ILE A 109 12.75 -23.91 -2.74
CA ILE A 109 12.09 -22.92 -1.89
C ILE A 109 10.87 -22.31 -2.58
N MET A 110 9.88 -21.95 -1.78
CA MET A 110 8.79 -21.06 -2.16
C MET A 110 8.98 -19.70 -1.50
N ILE A 111 8.70 -18.62 -2.23
CA ILE A 111 8.83 -17.25 -1.73
C ILE A 111 7.45 -16.61 -1.65
N ILE A 112 7.15 -15.91 -0.55
CA ILE A 112 5.98 -15.02 -0.43
C ILE A 112 6.52 -13.60 -0.24
N ALA A 113 6.32 -12.73 -1.23
CA ALA A 113 6.80 -11.34 -1.20
C ALA A 113 5.97 -10.46 -2.14
N PRO A 114 5.47 -9.29 -1.70
CA PRO A 114 4.75 -8.39 -2.58
C PRO A 114 5.73 -7.34 -3.11
N PHE A 115 5.86 -7.23 -4.43
CA PHE A 115 6.51 -6.08 -5.07
C PHE A 115 7.83 -5.62 -4.40
N VAL A 116 8.88 -6.43 -4.53
CA VAL A 116 10.21 -6.10 -4.01
C VAL A 116 11.13 -5.74 -5.19
N PRO A 117 11.85 -4.60 -5.15
CA PRO A 117 12.84 -4.28 -6.17
C PRO A 117 13.83 -5.43 -6.38
N LYS A 118 14.29 -5.62 -7.61
CA LYS A 118 15.17 -6.74 -7.98
C LYS A 118 16.42 -6.80 -7.09
N GLU A 119 16.99 -5.64 -6.80
CA GLU A 119 18.18 -5.48 -5.96
C GLU A 119 17.89 -5.96 -4.53
N THR A 120 16.81 -5.48 -3.92
CA THR A 120 16.38 -5.88 -2.57
C THR A 120 16.09 -7.38 -2.48
N MET A 121 15.45 -7.96 -3.51
CA MET A 121 15.18 -9.41 -3.56
C MET A 121 16.48 -10.22 -3.67
N ALA A 122 17.44 -9.77 -4.49
CA ALA A 122 18.74 -10.44 -4.64
C ALA A 122 19.53 -10.43 -3.32
N GLU A 123 19.64 -9.27 -2.66
CA GLU A 123 20.31 -9.14 -1.36
C GLU A 123 19.64 -10.01 -0.29
N SER A 124 18.31 -10.07 -0.30
CA SER A 124 17.52 -10.89 0.61
C SER A 124 17.77 -12.39 0.40
N LEU A 125 17.78 -12.84 -0.85
CA LEU A 125 18.10 -14.23 -1.17
C LEU A 125 19.53 -14.61 -0.79
N ASP A 126 20.50 -13.71 -1.01
CA ASP A 126 21.89 -13.92 -0.61
C ASP A 126 22.04 -14.07 0.92
N LEU A 127 21.25 -13.33 1.70
CA LEU A 127 21.20 -13.51 3.16
C LEU A 127 20.69 -14.90 3.54
N TYR A 128 19.61 -15.37 2.92
CA TYR A 128 19.07 -16.72 3.15
C TYR A 128 20.05 -17.81 2.69
N TYR A 129 20.64 -17.69 1.51
CA TYR A 129 21.56 -18.69 0.96
C TYR A 129 22.86 -18.81 1.76
N ARG A 130 23.33 -17.73 2.39
CA ARG A 130 24.45 -17.80 3.35
C ARG A 130 24.14 -18.71 4.56
N LYS A 131 22.87 -18.80 4.95
CA LYS A 131 22.39 -19.66 6.05
C LYS A 131 22.06 -21.08 5.60
N ALA A 132 21.34 -21.25 4.49
CA ALA A 132 20.74 -22.54 4.09
C ALA A 132 21.44 -23.24 2.92
N GLY A 133 22.39 -22.56 2.26
CA GLY A 133 22.89 -22.95 0.94
C GLY A 133 21.91 -22.58 -0.18
N LYS A 134 22.41 -22.54 -1.41
CA LYS A 134 21.61 -22.17 -2.59
C LYS A 134 20.62 -23.28 -2.95
N ARG A 135 19.36 -22.91 -3.11
CA ARG A 135 18.26 -23.83 -3.47
C ARG A 135 17.46 -23.23 -4.64
N PRO A 136 16.91 -24.05 -5.55
CA PRO A 136 16.09 -23.54 -6.65
C PRO A 136 14.78 -22.95 -6.12
N ILE A 137 14.36 -21.81 -6.68
CA ILE A 137 13.04 -21.22 -6.41
C ILE A 137 12.02 -22.02 -7.23
N LYS A 138 11.10 -22.71 -6.55
CA LYS A 138 10.06 -23.55 -7.16
C LYS A 138 8.75 -22.78 -7.37
N ALA A 139 8.48 -21.78 -6.53
CA ALA A 139 7.33 -20.90 -6.67
C ALA A 139 7.55 -19.52 -6.02
N VAL A 140 6.85 -18.52 -6.54
CA VAL A 140 6.69 -17.20 -5.94
C VAL A 140 5.20 -16.94 -5.80
N VAL A 141 4.76 -16.58 -4.60
CA VAL A 141 3.37 -16.31 -4.25
C VAL A 141 3.24 -14.84 -3.89
N ASP A 142 2.34 -14.16 -4.59
CA ASP A 142 1.89 -12.84 -4.19
C ASP A 142 0.69 -12.98 -3.25
N ALA A 143 0.78 -12.37 -2.07
CA ALA A 143 -0.25 -12.49 -1.03
C ALA A 143 -1.48 -11.61 -1.33
N HIS A 144 -1.25 -10.41 -1.85
CA HIS A 144 -2.27 -9.44 -2.25
C HIS A 144 -1.63 -8.28 -3.05
N PRO A 145 -2.34 -7.71 -4.03
CA PRO A 145 -1.80 -6.61 -4.81
C PRO A 145 -1.88 -5.29 -4.06
N HIS A 146 -0.72 -4.66 -3.80
CA HIS A 146 -0.64 -3.23 -3.47
C HIS A 146 -0.67 -2.33 -4.71
N THR A 147 -0.38 -2.90 -5.89
CA THR A 147 -0.56 -2.28 -7.21
C THR A 147 -1.57 -3.11 -7.99
N ASN A 148 -2.58 -2.46 -8.59
CA ASN A 148 -3.83 -3.08 -9.06
C ASN A 148 -3.70 -4.11 -10.21
N TYR A 149 -3.01 -5.23 -10.03
CA TYR A 149 -3.01 -6.36 -10.96
C TYR A 149 -3.02 -7.68 -10.20
N PHE A 150 -4.00 -8.54 -10.49
CA PHE A 150 -3.83 -9.92 -10.96
C PHE A 150 -5.13 -10.73 -10.87
N ALA A 151 -5.06 -11.89 -11.53
CA ALA A 151 -6.14 -12.73 -12.03
C ALA A 151 -7.20 -13.13 -10.99
N SER A 152 -8.45 -13.17 -11.46
CA SER A 152 -9.56 -13.81 -10.78
C SER A 152 -9.28 -15.30 -10.56
N THR A 153 -8.68 -15.67 -9.43
CA THR A 153 -8.65 -17.06 -8.99
C THR A 153 -10.02 -17.38 -8.39
N LYS A 154 -10.81 -18.17 -9.13
CA LYS A 154 -12.04 -18.77 -8.62
C LYS A 154 -11.76 -19.48 -7.29
N ARG A 155 -12.70 -19.35 -6.33
CA ARG A 155 -12.74 -20.09 -5.07
C ARG A 155 -12.16 -21.50 -5.24
N THR A 156 -11.01 -21.75 -4.63
CA THR A 156 -10.53 -23.11 -4.43
C THR A 156 -10.23 -23.27 -2.95
N ALA A 157 -11.13 -24.00 -2.28
CA ALA A 157 -10.92 -24.54 -0.95
C ALA A 157 -10.13 -25.87 -0.99
N SER A 158 -9.50 -26.17 -2.13
CA SER A 158 -8.69 -27.38 -2.34
C SER A 158 -7.24 -27.09 -1.94
N GLY A 159 -6.65 -27.98 -1.14
CA GLY A 159 -5.24 -27.90 -0.79
C GLY A 159 -4.35 -27.84 -2.02
N LEU A 160 -3.28 -27.04 -1.93
CA LEU A 160 -2.22 -26.94 -2.93
C LEU A 160 -0.93 -27.48 -2.31
N ASP A 161 -0.22 -28.34 -3.03
CA ASP A 161 1.12 -28.79 -2.67
C ASP A 161 2.10 -28.26 -3.73
N ILE A 162 3.08 -27.47 -3.29
CA ILE A 162 4.22 -27.06 -4.11
C ILE A 162 5.49 -27.58 -3.45
N ASP A 163 6.18 -28.53 -4.09
CA ASP A 163 7.45 -29.07 -3.60
C ASP A 163 7.37 -29.62 -2.16
N GLY A 164 6.24 -30.26 -1.79
CA GLY A 164 5.97 -30.76 -0.44
C GLY A 164 5.46 -29.71 0.53
N ILE A 165 5.21 -28.48 0.08
CA ILE A 165 4.63 -27.40 0.88
C ILE A 165 3.11 -27.43 0.70
N GLU A 166 2.43 -28.09 1.63
CA GLU A 166 0.96 -28.09 1.72
C GLU A 166 0.44 -26.71 2.17
N MET A 167 -0.61 -26.24 1.48
CA MET A 167 -1.24 -24.95 1.71
C MET A 167 -2.76 -25.03 1.56
N GLU A 168 -3.48 -24.45 2.52
CA GLU A 168 -4.90 -24.13 2.41
C GLU A 168 -5.10 -22.63 2.19
N PHE A 169 -5.68 -22.27 1.04
CA PHE A 169 -6.05 -20.88 0.76
C PHE A 169 -7.44 -20.57 1.29
N MET A 170 -7.57 -19.40 1.91
CA MET A 170 -8.84 -18.77 2.19
C MET A 170 -8.88 -17.41 1.49
N ALA A 171 -9.67 -17.32 0.43
CA ALA A 171 -9.87 -16.06 -0.28
C ALA A 171 -10.60 -15.07 0.61
N VAL A 172 -10.07 -13.85 0.70
CA VAL A 172 -10.63 -12.77 1.50
C VAL A 172 -10.76 -11.50 0.67
N PRO A 173 -11.83 -11.39 -0.14
CA PRO A 173 -12.09 -10.16 -0.88
C PRO A 173 -12.37 -9.01 0.09
N GLY A 174 -11.54 -7.95 0.02
CA GLY A 174 -11.73 -6.71 0.79
C GLY A 174 -10.99 -6.61 2.12
N MET A 175 -10.06 -7.51 2.44
CA MET A 175 -9.10 -7.39 3.56
C MET A 175 -7.81 -6.76 3.02
N GLY A 176 -7.42 -5.56 3.49
CA GLY A 176 -6.16 -4.88 3.12
C GLY A 176 -6.01 -4.40 1.65
N ALA A 177 -6.52 -5.14 0.68
CA ALA A 177 -6.57 -4.85 -0.74
C ALA A 177 -7.86 -5.41 -1.36
N SER A 178 -8.11 -5.09 -2.64
CA SER A 178 -9.28 -5.57 -3.37
C SER A 178 -9.33 -7.10 -3.52
N SER A 179 -8.17 -7.78 -3.41
CA SER A 179 -8.02 -9.23 -3.38
C SER A 179 -6.92 -9.62 -2.41
N ALA A 180 -7.22 -10.31 -1.31
CA ALA A 180 -6.21 -10.88 -0.42
C ALA A 180 -6.51 -12.36 -0.14
N ALA A 181 -5.48 -13.14 0.17
CA ALA A 181 -5.63 -14.53 0.59
C ALA A 181 -4.88 -14.81 1.88
N LEU A 182 -5.53 -15.54 2.79
CA LEU A 182 -4.86 -16.17 3.93
C LEU A 182 -4.34 -17.54 3.49
N MET A 183 -3.17 -17.92 3.98
CA MET A 183 -2.54 -19.21 3.66
C MET A 183 -2.23 -19.95 4.95
N TYR A 184 -2.92 -21.07 5.17
CA TYR A 184 -2.62 -21.97 6.29
C TYR A 184 -1.71 -23.10 5.80
N PHE A 185 -0.67 -23.40 6.59
CA PHE A 185 0.32 -24.43 6.31
C PHE A 185 0.21 -25.53 7.39
N PRO A 186 -0.55 -26.62 7.14
CA PRO A 186 -0.87 -27.64 8.15
C PRO A 186 0.36 -28.28 8.79
N GLN A 187 1.36 -28.61 7.98
CA GLN A 187 2.62 -29.24 8.39
C GLN A 187 3.46 -28.37 9.34
N PHE A 188 3.22 -27.05 9.36
CA PHE A 188 3.87 -26.12 10.28
C PHE A 188 2.94 -25.60 11.38
N LYS A 189 1.64 -25.95 11.34
CA LYS A 189 0.59 -25.31 12.16
C LYS A 189 0.67 -23.77 12.11
N ALA A 190 0.97 -23.25 10.92
CA ALA A 190 1.29 -21.84 10.73
C ALA A 190 0.28 -21.17 9.80
N LEU A 191 -0.17 -19.97 10.14
CA LEU A 191 -1.08 -19.16 9.32
C LEU A 191 -0.38 -17.89 8.89
N PHE A 192 -0.22 -17.72 7.57
CA PHE A 192 0.15 -16.45 6.97
C PHE A 192 -1.12 -15.62 6.76
N TYR A 193 -1.12 -14.42 7.34
CA TYR A 193 -2.31 -13.58 7.45
C TYR A 193 -2.16 -12.26 6.66
N GLY A 194 -1.44 -12.26 5.53
CA GLY A 194 -1.30 -11.06 4.69
C GLY A 194 -0.77 -9.87 5.48
N GLU A 195 -1.42 -8.71 5.34
CA GLU A 195 -0.99 -7.45 5.95
C GLU A 195 -1.91 -6.97 7.11
N ASP A 196 -3.15 -7.43 7.17
CA ASP A 196 -4.18 -6.91 8.09
C ASP A 196 -3.98 -7.27 9.58
N THR A 197 -3.02 -8.14 9.89
CA THR A 197 -2.60 -8.48 11.25
C THR A 197 -1.19 -8.03 11.58
N ALA A 198 -0.67 -7.08 10.81
CA ALA A 198 0.41 -6.22 11.24
C ALA A 198 0.20 -5.80 12.70
N SER A 199 1.28 -5.53 13.43
CA SER A 199 1.13 -5.28 14.87
C SER A 199 0.34 -4.00 15.20
N ALA A 200 0.07 -3.13 14.23
CA ALA A 200 -0.75 -1.93 14.33
C ALA A 200 -2.15 -2.09 13.70
N ILE A 201 -3.09 -1.23 14.11
CA ILE A 201 -4.39 -1.12 13.42
C ILE A 201 -4.13 -0.68 11.97
N HIS A 202 -4.49 -1.53 11.02
CA HIS A 202 -4.30 -1.25 9.60
C HIS A 202 -5.41 -0.35 9.04
N ASP A 203 -5.05 0.48 8.06
CA ASP A 203 -5.91 1.47 7.42
C ASP A 203 -7.21 0.88 6.86
N ILE A 204 -8.35 1.50 7.15
CA ILE A 204 -9.58 1.32 6.35
C ILE A 204 -9.51 2.13 5.06
N CYS A 205 -8.72 3.20 5.05
CA CYS A 205 -8.48 4.04 3.89
C CYS A 205 -7.04 4.53 3.97
N THR A 206 -6.21 4.17 2.99
CA THR A 206 -4.85 4.70 2.92
C THR A 206 -4.91 6.13 2.40
N LEU A 207 -4.31 7.05 3.14
CA LEU A 207 -4.43 8.50 2.97
C LEU A 207 -4.32 8.93 1.49
N GLY A 208 -5.46 9.28 0.89
CA GLY A 208 -5.54 9.91 -0.43
C GLY A 208 -5.22 9.05 -1.65
N VAL A 209 -4.93 7.76 -1.50
CA VAL A 209 -4.38 6.94 -2.61
C VAL A 209 -5.18 5.68 -2.95
N SER A 210 -6.10 5.24 -2.09
CA SER A 210 -6.88 4.02 -2.34
C SER A 210 -8.38 4.25 -2.24
N LYS A 211 -9.16 3.34 -2.84
CA LYS A 211 -10.58 3.20 -2.49
C LYS A 211 -10.69 2.86 -0.99
N ILE A 212 -11.79 3.28 -0.38
CA ILE A 212 -12.13 2.91 1.00
C ILE A 212 -12.35 1.39 1.06
N ARG A 213 -11.70 0.73 2.00
CA ARG A 213 -11.85 -0.71 2.28
C ARG A 213 -13.10 -0.95 3.12
N ASP A 214 -13.72 -2.11 2.95
CA ASP A 214 -14.94 -2.44 3.68
C ASP A 214 -14.62 -3.10 5.03
N ALA A 215 -14.72 -2.33 6.11
CA ALA A 215 -14.52 -2.82 7.48
C ALA A 215 -15.46 -3.98 7.85
N LYS A 216 -16.65 -4.08 7.22
CA LYS A 216 -17.59 -5.20 7.38
C LYS A 216 -16.99 -6.50 6.86
N ASN A 217 -16.45 -6.46 5.64
CA ASN A 217 -15.85 -7.64 5.02
C ASN A 217 -14.59 -8.05 5.78
N ARG A 218 -13.81 -7.08 6.26
CA ARG A 218 -12.62 -7.35 7.08
C ARG A 218 -12.94 -8.09 8.37
N TRP A 219 -13.89 -7.63 9.18
CA TRP A 219 -14.20 -8.34 10.44
C TRP A 219 -14.83 -9.72 10.18
N LYS A 220 -15.67 -9.87 9.15
CA LYS A 220 -16.26 -11.16 8.79
C LYS A 220 -15.20 -12.17 8.35
N ALA A 221 -14.18 -11.68 7.63
CA ALA A 221 -13.07 -12.51 7.24
C ALA A 221 -12.21 -12.96 8.42
N LEU A 222 -11.92 -12.05 9.35
CA LEU A 222 -11.27 -12.36 10.62
C LEU A 222 -12.05 -13.42 11.39
N ASP A 223 -13.36 -13.26 11.49
CA ASP A 223 -14.25 -14.23 12.15
C ASP A 223 -14.23 -15.61 11.49
N GLN A 224 -14.29 -15.67 10.14
CA GLN A 224 -14.17 -16.93 9.41
C GLN A 224 -12.80 -17.60 9.58
N ALA A 225 -11.71 -16.81 9.59
CA ALA A 225 -10.37 -17.33 9.80
C ALA A 225 -10.19 -17.87 11.23
N ILE A 226 -10.75 -17.18 12.23
CA ILE A 226 -10.82 -17.66 13.62
C ILE A 226 -11.54 -19.01 13.66
N GLN A 227 -12.78 -19.09 13.16
CA GLN A 227 -13.56 -20.32 13.17
C GLN A 227 -12.86 -21.51 12.48
N ARG A 228 -12.11 -21.25 11.41
CA ARG A 228 -11.45 -22.30 10.62
C ARG A 228 -10.12 -22.77 11.22
N TYR A 229 -9.36 -21.85 11.83
CA TYR A 229 -7.94 -22.09 12.12
C TYR A 229 -7.54 -21.89 13.59
N GLU A 230 -8.34 -21.21 14.44
CA GLU A 230 -7.91 -20.85 15.80
C GLU A 230 -7.44 -22.04 16.63
N ASP A 231 -8.04 -23.21 16.40
CA ASP A 231 -7.72 -24.42 17.15
C ASP A 231 -6.51 -25.19 16.64
N LYS A 232 -6.08 -24.90 15.41
CA LYS A 232 -5.04 -25.63 14.67
C LYS A 232 -3.71 -24.87 14.60
N ILE A 233 -3.74 -23.55 14.77
CA ILE A 233 -2.57 -22.68 14.58
C ILE A 233 -1.76 -22.50 15.88
N GLU A 234 -0.45 -22.61 15.74
CA GLU A 234 0.53 -22.31 16.79
C GLU A 234 1.42 -21.11 16.41
N ILE A 235 1.43 -20.75 15.13
CA ILE A 235 2.22 -19.66 14.56
C ILE A 235 1.32 -18.79 13.68
N LEU A 236 1.32 -17.49 13.90
CA LEU A 236 0.70 -16.48 13.04
C LEU A 236 1.79 -15.56 12.53
N PHE A 237 1.94 -15.44 11.21
CA PHE A 237 2.94 -14.56 10.61
C PHE A 237 2.33 -13.76 9.46
N SER A 238 2.97 -12.67 9.09
CA SER A 238 2.41 -11.67 8.16
C SER A 238 3.49 -11.09 7.28
N GLN A 239 3.03 -10.37 6.27
CA GLN A 239 3.85 -9.62 5.34
C GLN A 239 4.50 -8.38 5.98
N HIS A 240 4.10 -8.01 7.19
CA HIS A 240 4.72 -6.94 7.96
C HIS A 240 4.88 -7.36 9.41
N HIS A 241 5.91 -6.83 10.07
CA HIS A 241 6.22 -7.07 11.47
C HIS A 241 6.53 -8.55 11.80
N TRP A 242 6.77 -8.80 13.08
CA TRP A 242 7.23 -10.08 13.61
C TRP A 242 6.09 -11.10 13.77
N PRO A 243 6.39 -12.41 13.68
CA PRO A 243 5.42 -13.47 13.93
C PRO A 243 4.93 -13.47 15.38
N ARG A 244 3.73 -14.02 15.60
CA ARG A 244 3.16 -14.32 16.91
C ARG A 244 3.14 -15.82 17.12
N ILE A 245 3.68 -16.25 18.25
CA ILE A 245 3.80 -17.65 18.63
C ILE A 245 2.87 -17.94 19.82
N GLY A 246 2.27 -19.13 19.81
CA GLY A 246 1.44 -19.68 20.88
C GLY A 246 -0.06 -19.45 20.69
N LYS A 247 -0.84 -20.53 20.78
CA LYS A 247 -2.28 -20.57 20.53
C LYS A 247 -3.07 -19.48 21.26
N GLU A 248 -2.90 -19.35 22.59
CA GLU A 248 -3.63 -18.35 23.39
C GLU A 248 -3.30 -16.90 23.04
N ASN A 249 -2.05 -16.65 22.66
CA ASN A 249 -1.61 -15.32 22.23
C ASN A 249 -2.25 -14.96 20.89
N ILE A 250 -2.25 -15.90 19.95
CA ILE A 250 -2.85 -15.76 18.62
C ILE A 250 -4.36 -15.57 18.73
N LYS A 251 -5.05 -16.42 19.50
CA LYS A 251 -6.50 -16.36 19.71
C LYS A 251 -6.94 -15.00 20.27
N ARG A 252 -6.24 -14.53 21.31
CA ARG A 252 -6.50 -13.21 21.90
C ARG A 252 -6.31 -12.08 20.89
N PHE A 253 -5.25 -12.16 20.09
CA PHE A 253 -4.93 -11.16 19.10
C PHE A 253 -5.98 -11.12 17.97
N LEU A 254 -6.30 -12.26 17.34
CA LEU A 254 -7.30 -12.32 16.26
C LEU A 254 -8.68 -11.85 16.75
N ALA A 255 -9.10 -12.26 17.95
CA ALA A 255 -10.36 -11.81 18.56
C ALA A 255 -10.37 -10.30 18.85
N ARG A 256 -9.22 -9.69 19.14
CA ARG A 256 -9.09 -8.24 19.29
C ARG A 256 -9.23 -7.54 17.94
N GLU A 257 -8.50 -7.97 16.92
CA GLU A 257 -8.55 -7.36 15.59
C GLU A 257 -9.95 -7.44 14.97
N CYS A 258 -10.61 -8.59 15.11
CA CYS A 258 -12.00 -8.78 14.69
C CYS A 258 -12.95 -7.78 15.37
N ARG A 259 -12.86 -7.65 16.70
CA ARG A 259 -13.69 -6.73 17.48
C ARG A 259 -13.43 -5.27 17.11
N ASN A 260 -12.17 -4.88 16.90
CA ASN A 260 -11.81 -3.52 16.49
C ASN A 260 -12.46 -3.15 15.16
N CYS A 261 -12.34 -4.02 14.15
CA CYS A 261 -12.94 -3.80 12.84
C CYS A 261 -14.47 -3.69 12.92
N LYS A 262 -15.12 -4.60 13.67
CA LYS A 262 -16.57 -4.59 13.87
C LYS A 262 -17.03 -3.35 14.63
N TYR A 263 -16.31 -2.95 15.67
CA TYR A 263 -16.65 -1.77 16.47
C TYR A 263 -16.58 -0.50 15.65
N MET A 264 -15.50 -0.29 14.88
CA MET A 264 -15.39 0.88 13.99
C MET A 264 -16.58 0.92 13.01
N HIS A 265 -16.87 -0.19 12.35
CA HIS A 265 -18.00 -0.29 11.43
C HIS A 265 -19.36 0.02 12.10
N ASP A 266 -19.71 -0.72 13.16
CA ASP A 266 -21.04 -0.64 13.77
C ASP A 266 -21.24 0.69 14.51
N ARG A 267 -20.20 1.19 15.19
CA ARG A 267 -20.30 2.43 15.97
C ARG A 267 -20.47 3.64 15.05
N ILE A 268 -19.72 3.71 13.95
CA ILE A 268 -19.85 4.77 12.96
C ILE A 268 -21.24 4.74 12.34
N LEU A 269 -21.74 3.57 11.91
CA LEU A 269 -23.09 3.46 11.34
C LEU A 269 -24.19 3.81 12.35
N ASN A 270 -24.03 3.43 13.63
CA ASN A 270 -24.98 3.81 14.66
C ASN A 270 -25.06 5.33 14.84
N LEU A 271 -23.91 6.02 14.84
CA LEU A 271 -23.88 7.48 14.96
C LEU A 271 -24.46 8.16 13.71
N ILE A 272 -24.14 7.66 12.50
CA ILE A 272 -24.78 8.14 11.26
C ILE A 272 -26.31 8.00 11.35
N SER A 273 -26.82 6.86 11.85
CA SER A 273 -28.25 6.64 11.98
C SER A 273 -28.94 7.60 12.95
N LYS A 274 -28.18 8.22 13.87
CA LYS A 274 -28.62 9.24 14.81
C LYS A 274 -28.47 10.67 14.27
N GLY A 275 -28.02 10.82 13.02
CA GLY A 275 -27.88 12.12 12.36
C GLY A 275 -26.55 12.83 12.60
N TYR A 276 -25.57 12.18 13.26
CA TYR A 276 -24.24 12.76 13.44
C TYR A 276 -23.51 12.86 12.10
N SER A 277 -22.91 14.02 11.88
CA SER A 277 -21.97 14.27 10.79
C SER A 277 -20.60 13.63 11.09
N PRO A 278 -19.76 13.46 10.08
CA PRO A 278 -18.41 12.91 10.23
C PRO A 278 -17.54 13.61 11.26
N ALA A 279 -17.56 14.94 11.25
CA ALA A 279 -16.76 15.77 12.14
C ALA A 279 -17.23 15.61 13.60
N GLU A 280 -18.53 15.44 13.80
CA GLU A 280 -19.06 15.14 15.15
C GLU A 280 -18.71 13.72 15.58
N ILE A 281 -18.75 12.74 14.66
CA ILE A 281 -18.35 11.35 14.94
C ILE A 281 -16.89 11.29 15.37
N GLU A 282 -16.00 12.00 14.67
CA GLU A 282 -14.57 12.11 14.99
C GLU A 282 -14.34 12.56 16.44
N GLY A 283 -15.12 13.54 16.91
CA GLY A 283 -14.99 14.09 18.25
C GLY A 283 -15.53 13.21 19.38
N ILE A 284 -16.32 12.16 19.09
CA ILE A 284 -17.02 11.35 20.11
C ILE A 284 -16.73 9.85 20.07
N ILE A 285 -16.23 9.34 18.94
CA ILE A 285 -15.83 7.93 18.85
C ILE A 285 -14.58 7.75 19.74
N ASN A 286 -14.47 6.64 20.47
CA ASN A 286 -13.30 6.31 21.28
C ASN A 286 -12.82 4.90 20.93
N PRO A 287 -11.50 4.64 20.82
CA PRO A 287 -10.99 3.33 20.46
C PRO A 287 -11.36 2.32 21.54
N ILE A 288 -11.46 1.05 21.17
CA ILE A 288 -11.47 -0.02 22.16
C ILE A 288 -10.07 -0.03 22.79
N PRO A 289 -9.92 0.22 24.11
CA PRO A 289 -8.64 0.14 24.81
C PRO A 289 -8.05 -1.28 24.73
N GLU A 290 -6.73 -1.41 24.88
CA GLU A 290 -6.02 -2.71 24.88
C GLU A 290 -6.62 -3.75 25.85
N SER A 291 -7.26 -3.31 26.94
CA SER A 291 -7.93 -4.17 27.92
C SER A 291 -9.27 -4.76 27.43
N GLY A 292 -9.77 -4.34 26.27
CA GLY A 292 -11.08 -4.74 25.74
C GLY A 292 -12.28 -4.06 26.39
N ARG A 293 -12.07 -3.08 27.28
CA ARG A 293 -13.14 -2.31 27.94
C ARG A 293 -13.25 -0.92 27.35
N ILE A 294 -14.38 -0.58 26.71
CA ILE A 294 -14.64 0.78 26.19
C ILE A 294 -14.48 1.80 27.34
N ARG A 295 -13.56 2.77 27.19
CA ARG A 295 -13.50 3.91 28.12
C ARG A 295 -14.68 4.83 27.79
N ASN A 296 -15.57 5.02 28.76
CA ASN A 296 -16.72 5.94 28.65
C ASN A 296 -16.37 7.40 28.92
N SER A 297 -15.08 7.78 28.86
CA SER A 297 -14.64 9.14 29.17
C SER A 297 -13.59 9.58 28.16
N PRO A 298 -13.67 10.82 27.64
CA PRO A 298 -12.54 11.43 26.97
C PRO A 298 -11.33 11.40 27.93
N PRO A 299 -10.13 11.05 27.50
CA PRO A 299 -8.96 11.28 28.35
C PRO A 299 -8.87 12.79 28.60
N GLU A 300 -8.87 13.20 29.87
CA GLU A 300 -8.39 14.53 30.25
C GLU A 300 -6.97 14.66 29.69
N ILE A 301 -6.81 15.51 28.66
CA ILE A 301 -5.51 15.86 28.12
C ILE A 301 -4.90 16.79 29.18
N THR A 302 -3.99 16.24 29.97
CA THR A 302 -3.24 16.96 31.00
C THR A 302 -2.47 18.12 30.37
N GLY A 303 -2.96 19.36 30.53
CA GLY A 303 -2.18 20.60 30.40
C GLY A 303 -1.54 20.94 29.03
N GLN A 304 -1.70 20.13 27.99
CA GLN A 304 -1.24 20.44 26.63
C GLN A 304 -2.33 21.19 25.87
N LYS A 305 -1.96 22.31 25.21
CA LYS A 305 -2.87 23.06 24.31
C LYS A 305 -3.52 22.10 23.30
N ASP A 306 -4.84 22.15 23.19
CA ASP A 306 -5.58 21.38 22.18
C ASP A 306 -5.42 22.05 20.81
N TYR A 307 -4.40 21.64 20.08
CA TYR A 307 -4.12 22.20 18.77
C TYR A 307 -5.04 21.67 17.63
N ARG A 308 -5.99 20.76 17.93
CA ARG A 308 -6.89 20.20 16.89
C ARG A 308 -7.92 21.23 16.42
N GLN A 309 -8.44 22.06 17.33
CA GLN A 309 -9.33 23.17 16.99
C GLN A 309 -8.63 24.23 16.11
N ASP A 310 -7.33 24.45 16.35
CA ASP A 310 -6.54 25.40 15.56
C ASP A 310 -6.35 24.91 14.10
N ALA A 311 -6.24 23.60 13.88
CA ALA A 311 -6.05 23.00 12.55
C ALA A 311 -7.25 23.20 11.59
N GLY A 312 -8.48 23.11 12.10
CA GLY A 312 -9.71 23.31 11.32
C GLY A 312 -9.88 24.77 10.85
N THR A 313 -9.55 25.72 11.73
CA THR A 313 -9.55 27.16 11.43
C THR A 313 -8.43 27.52 10.44
N LEU A 314 -7.30 26.82 10.50
CA LEU A 314 -6.14 27.07 9.65
C LEU A 314 -6.39 26.78 8.17
N ARG A 315 -7.24 25.80 7.80
CA ARG A 315 -7.50 25.45 6.40
C ARG A 315 -8.00 26.66 5.58
N ASN A 316 -8.84 27.49 6.19
CA ASN A 316 -9.37 28.71 5.57
C ASN A 316 -8.31 29.83 5.51
N VAL A 317 -7.41 29.90 6.50
CA VAL A 317 -6.30 30.86 6.54
C VAL A 317 -5.17 30.48 5.56
N MET A 318 -4.92 29.17 5.37
CA MET A 318 -3.89 28.63 4.49
C MET A 318 -4.12 29.03 3.04
N SER A 319 -5.33 28.84 2.51
CA SER A 319 -5.63 29.13 1.10
C SER A 319 -5.49 30.63 0.78
N ALA A 320 -5.80 31.50 1.74
CA ALA A 320 -5.80 32.94 1.51
C ALA A 320 -4.43 33.62 1.70
N HIS A 321 -3.50 33.07 2.51
CA HIS A 321 -2.38 33.86 3.05
C HIS A 321 -0.96 33.26 2.90
N LEU A 322 -0.80 32.11 2.24
CA LEU A 322 0.51 31.43 2.04
C LEU A 322 1.54 32.20 1.17
N LYS A 323 1.17 33.37 0.62
CA LYS A 323 2.08 34.29 -0.07
C LYS A 323 2.92 35.16 0.89
N ARG A 324 2.56 35.26 2.18
CA ARG A 324 3.31 36.04 3.18
C ARG A 324 4.30 35.15 3.94
N GLY A 325 5.59 35.50 3.93
CA GLY A 325 6.67 34.70 4.54
C GLY A 325 6.46 34.33 6.01
N ASN A 326 5.94 35.27 6.82
CA ASN A 326 5.71 35.04 8.25
C ASN A 326 4.63 33.98 8.53
N ILE A 327 3.56 33.94 7.72
CA ILE A 327 2.46 32.98 7.88
C ILE A 327 2.92 31.59 7.43
N ARG A 328 3.71 31.50 6.36
CA ARG A 328 4.30 30.24 5.92
C ARG A 328 5.18 29.61 7.00
N ASN A 329 6.04 30.39 7.66
CA ASN A 329 6.90 29.88 8.74
C ASN A 329 6.08 29.43 9.96
N LEU A 330 5.03 30.18 10.33
CA LEU A 330 4.12 29.78 11.41
C LEU A 330 3.43 28.45 11.12
N VAL A 331 2.86 28.29 9.91
CA VAL A 331 2.21 27.05 9.48
C VAL A 331 3.19 25.88 9.49
N ARG A 332 4.40 26.06 8.94
CA ARG A 332 5.45 25.02 8.96
C ARG A 332 5.78 24.60 10.38
N ASN A 333 6.00 25.54 11.28
CA ASN A 333 6.31 25.24 12.69
C ASN A 333 5.17 24.50 13.38
N MET A 334 3.92 24.88 13.12
CA MET A 334 2.76 24.21 13.68
C MET A 334 2.62 22.76 13.17
N LEU A 335 2.79 22.54 11.86
CA LEU A 335 2.79 21.19 11.27
C LEU A 335 3.90 20.31 11.84
N LYS A 336 5.11 20.87 12.09
CA LYS A 336 6.19 20.15 12.80
C LYS A 336 5.76 19.70 14.19
N GLN A 337 5.18 20.61 14.97
CA GLN A 337 4.74 20.27 16.32
C GLN A 337 3.64 19.20 16.31
N PHE A 338 2.71 19.24 15.35
CA PHE A 338 1.70 18.18 15.19
C PHE A 338 2.34 16.87 14.81
N GLY A 339 3.27 16.88 13.85
CA GLY A 339 4.05 15.71 13.49
C GLY A 339 4.68 15.09 14.73
N TYR A 340 5.40 15.86 15.55
CA TYR A 340 6.08 15.36 16.74
C TYR A 340 5.17 14.78 17.83
N GLN A 341 3.89 15.15 17.85
CA GLN A 341 2.90 14.66 18.81
C GLN A 341 2.04 13.50 18.27
N THR A 342 2.12 13.22 16.98
CA THR A 342 1.25 12.28 16.28
C THR A 342 1.74 10.83 16.44
N GLU A 343 0.82 9.92 16.80
CA GLU A 343 1.10 8.47 16.95
C GLU A 343 0.99 7.63 15.66
N PRO A 344 0.17 7.97 14.64
CA PRO A 344 0.28 7.30 13.35
C PRO A 344 1.55 7.71 12.60
N VAL A 345 2.38 6.75 12.19
CA VAL A 345 3.60 7.00 11.40
C VAL A 345 3.27 7.71 10.09
N PHE A 346 2.28 7.24 9.32
CA PHE A 346 1.91 7.87 8.04
C PHE A 346 1.42 9.32 8.21
N ARG A 347 0.71 9.62 9.30
CA ARG A 347 0.26 10.99 9.59
C ARG A 347 1.41 11.87 10.05
N ASN A 348 2.34 11.32 10.83
CA ASN A 348 3.57 11.99 11.19
C ASN A 348 4.36 12.37 9.92
N ASP A 349 4.59 11.42 9.02
CA ASP A 349 5.31 11.64 7.77
C ASP A 349 4.63 12.72 6.91
N GLU A 350 3.31 12.63 6.71
CA GLU A 350 2.55 13.63 5.96
C GLU A 350 2.74 15.05 6.53
N LEU A 351 2.64 15.20 7.86
CA LEU A 351 2.78 16.49 8.53
C LEU A 351 4.21 17.04 8.42
N LEU A 352 5.23 16.19 8.56
CA LEU A 352 6.64 16.59 8.48
C LEU A 352 7.07 16.91 7.04
N VAL A 353 6.61 16.15 6.04
CA VAL A 353 6.78 16.45 4.61
C VAL A 353 6.18 17.82 4.30
N ASN A 354 4.95 18.07 4.73
CA ASN A 354 4.25 19.33 4.49
C ASN A 354 4.87 20.51 5.27
N ALA A 355 5.50 20.25 6.41
CA ALA A 355 6.31 21.23 7.11
C ALA A 355 7.66 21.54 6.42
N GLY A 356 8.06 20.73 5.44
CA GLY A 356 9.35 20.79 4.76
C GLY A 356 10.52 20.58 5.72
N GLU A 357 10.45 19.57 6.57
CA GLU A 357 11.61 19.10 7.34
C GLU A 357 12.78 18.74 6.40
N PRO A 358 14.01 19.20 6.64
CA PRO A 358 15.17 18.79 5.85
C PRO A 358 15.33 17.27 5.81
N GLY A 359 15.61 16.71 4.63
CA GLY A 359 15.69 15.25 4.43
C GLY A 359 14.34 14.55 4.18
N ILE A 360 13.21 15.25 4.40
CA ILE A 360 11.85 14.75 4.21
C ILE A 360 11.11 15.73 3.29
N GLY A 361 11.29 15.58 1.96
CA GLY A 361 10.72 16.51 0.98
C GLY A 361 10.51 15.89 -0.39
N LEU A 362 9.78 16.61 -1.25
CA LEU A 362 9.54 16.22 -2.64
C LEU A 362 10.88 15.85 -3.31
N LEU A 363 10.97 14.62 -3.80
CA LEU A 363 12.14 14.14 -4.52
C LEU A 363 12.34 15.04 -5.75
N LYS A 364 13.45 15.80 -5.78
CA LYS A 364 13.82 16.66 -6.93
C LYS A 364 13.91 15.87 -8.23
N ASN A 365 14.21 14.58 -8.11
CA ASN A 365 14.25 13.61 -9.19
C ASN A 365 13.31 12.44 -8.84
N SER A 366 12.00 12.69 -8.73
CA SER A 366 11.07 11.58 -8.89
C SER A 366 11.29 11.05 -10.30
N ARG A 367 12.09 9.97 -10.41
CA ARG A 367 12.10 9.18 -11.63
C ARG A 367 10.63 8.93 -11.93
N GLU A 368 10.17 9.33 -13.11
CA GLU A 368 8.86 8.92 -13.61
C GLU A 368 8.81 7.41 -13.37
N LEU A 369 8.02 6.99 -12.38
CA LEU A 369 7.81 5.58 -12.05
C LEU A 369 6.89 4.98 -13.12
N THR A 370 7.18 5.24 -14.40
CA THR A 370 6.84 4.32 -15.46
C THR A 370 7.85 3.18 -15.37
N LEU A 371 7.68 2.36 -14.33
CA LEU A 371 8.28 1.04 -14.30
C LEU A 371 7.87 0.36 -15.60
N THR A 372 8.85 0.06 -16.45
CA THR A 372 8.63 -0.64 -17.72
C THR A 372 7.84 -1.93 -17.50
N ASP A 373 8.01 -2.57 -16.34
CA ASP A 373 7.26 -3.75 -15.91
C ASP A 373 5.77 -3.47 -15.68
N THR A 374 5.40 -2.31 -15.12
CA THR A 374 4.00 -1.89 -14.98
C THR A 374 3.37 -1.64 -16.36
N LEU A 375 4.12 -1.00 -17.26
CA LEU A 375 3.67 -0.80 -18.64
C LEU A 375 3.54 -2.13 -19.39
N TYR A 376 4.42 -3.07 -19.10
CA TYR A 376 4.36 -4.41 -19.64
C TYR A 376 3.18 -5.20 -19.07
N ALA A 377 2.75 -4.95 -17.83
CA ALA A 377 1.59 -5.62 -17.23
C ALA A 377 0.24 -5.04 -17.71
N LEU A 378 0.17 -3.74 -18.03
CA LEU A 378 -1.06 -3.04 -18.46
C LEU A 378 -1.79 -3.77 -19.58
N THR A 379 -3.03 -4.21 -19.32
CA THR A 379 -3.91 -4.70 -20.40
C THR A 379 -4.20 -3.57 -21.40
N PRO A 380 -4.43 -3.86 -22.69
CA PRO A 380 -4.87 -2.87 -23.67
C PRO A 380 -6.01 -1.96 -23.20
N GLU A 381 -6.99 -2.52 -22.50
CA GLU A 381 -8.19 -1.83 -22.03
C GLU A 381 -7.81 -0.75 -21.00
N LEU A 382 -7.05 -1.12 -19.96
CA LEU A 382 -6.49 -0.17 -18.98
C LEU A 382 -5.55 0.86 -19.61
N LEU A 383 -4.80 0.50 -20.65
CA LEU A 383 -4.00 1.46 -21.41
C LEU A 383 -4.91 2.51 -22.08
N PHE A 384 -5.99 2.10 -22.77
CA PHE A 384 -6.91 3.05 -23.38
C PHE A 384 -7.66 3.90 -22.35
N ASP A 385 -8.06 3.31 -21.21
CA ASP A 385 -8.66 4.06 -20.11
C ASP A 385 -7.69 5.13 -19.57
N TYR A 386 -6.40 4.78 -19.41
CA TYR A 386 -5.36 5.73 -19.03
C TYR A 386 -5.15 6.84 -20.08
N LEU A 387 -5.16 6.49 -21.38
CA LEU A 387 -5.08 7.47 -22.46
C LEU A 387 -6.28 8.42 -22.46
N GLY A 388 -7.48 7.91 -22.12
CA GLY A 388 -8.67 8.74 -21.91
C GLY A 388 -8.51 9.75 -20.77
N VAL A 389 -7.92 9.34 -19.64
CA VAL A 389 -7.59 10.24 -18.53
C VAL A 389 -6.51 11.26 -18.93
N SER A 390 -5.55 10.85 -19.75
CA SER A 390 -4.44 11.70 -20.21
C SER A 390 -4.85 12.69 -21.30
N LEU A 391 -6.07 12.58 -21.85
CA LEU A 391 -6.50 13.42 -22.95
C LEU A 391 -6.80 14.85 -22.46
N ASN A 392 -6.06 15.82 -23.00
CA ASN A 392 -6.27 17.22 -22.72
C ASN A 392 -7.46 17.77 -23.51
N SER A 393 -8.48 18.28 -22.81
CA SER A 393 -9.70 18.81 -23.43
C SER A 393 -9.45 20.06 -24.28
N GLU A 394 -8.61 20.99 -23.84
CA GLU A 394 -8.29 22.21 -24.59
C GLU A 394 -7.59 21.90 -25.91
N LYS A 395 -6.62 20.97 -25.90
CA LYS A 395 -5.89 20.55 -27.09
C LYS A 395 -6.73 19.69 -28.02
N SER A 396 -7.69 18.91 -27.49
CA SER A 396 -8.55 18.02 -28.28
C SER A 396 -9.84 18.68 -28.77
N LYS A 397 -10.12 19.91 -28.33
CA LYS A 397 -11.33 20.67 -28.67
C LYS A 397 -11.59 20.72 -30.18
N GLY A 398 -12.79 20.28 -30.56
CA GLY A 398 -13.26 20.28 -31.95
C GLY A 398 -12.58 19.24 -32.86
N LYS A 399 -11.63 18.44 -32.36
CA LYS A 399 -10.96 17.41 -33.16
C LYS A 399 -11.83 16.16 -33.25
N LYS A 400 -11.84 15.55 -34.44
CA LYS A 400 -12.34 14.21 -34.69
C LYS A 400 -11.21 13.41 -35.33
N LEU A 401 -10.68 12.44 -34.60
CA LEU A 401 -9.56 11.61 -35.02
C LEU A 401 -9.93 10.16 -34.78
N ALA A 402 -9.65 9.26 -35.72
CA ALA A 402 -10.00 7.86 -35.60
C ALA A 402 -8.89 6.95 -36.11
N PHE A 403 -8.61 5.87 -35.39
CA PHE A 403 -7.47 5.01 -35.64
C PHE A 403 -7.82 3.56 -35.39
N ASN A 404 -7.00 2.67 -35.93
CA ASN A 404 -7.00 1.26 -35.57
C ASN A 404 -5.63 0.88 -35.04
N TRP A 405 -5.58 0.05 -34.00
CA TRP A 405 -4.37 -0.60 -33.53
C TRP A 405 -4.49 -2.12 -33.69
N ILE A 406 -3.51 -2.73 -34.35
CA ILE A 406 -3.40 -4.18 -34.55
C ILE A 406 -2.20 -4.67 -33.75
N ALA A 407 -2.48 -5.46 -32.72
CA ALA A 407 -1.47 -6.05 -31.86
C ALA A 407 -0.89 -7.33 -32.51
N GLN A 408 0.37 -7.66 -32.19
CA GLN A 408 1.05 -8.86 -32.73
C GLN A 408 0.36 -10.18 -32.40
N ASN A 409 -0.42 -10.24 -31.32
CA ASN A 409 -1.19 -11.42 -30.93
C ASN A 409 -2.53 -11.56 -31.67
N GLY A 410 -2.78 -10.75 -32.70
CA GLY A 410 -4.00 -10.76 -33.50
C GLY A 410 -5.19 -10.02 -32.89
N ARG A 411 -5.07 -9.51 -31.65
CA ARG A 411 -6.09 -8.61 -31.08
C ARG A 411 -6.04 -7.27 -31.81
N SER A 412 -7.20 -6.66 -31.99
CA SER A 412 -7.32 -5.41 -32.73
C SER A 412 -8.29 -4.47 -32.05
N TYR A 413 -8.02 -3.17 -32.13
CA TYR A 413 -8.78 -2.14 -31.44
C TYR A 413 -9.06 -0.98 -32.39
N GLY A 414 -10.33 -0.63 -32.58
CA GLY A 414 -10.70 0.67 -33.13
C GLY A 414 -10.79 1.69 -32.01
N PHE A 415 -10.16 2.85 -32.15
CA PHE A 415 -10.21 3.90 -31.15
C PHE A 415 -10.28 5.28 -31.80
N TRP A 416 -10.95 6.23 -31.16
CA TRP A 416 -11.19 7.55 -31.72
C TRP A 416 -11.36 8.59 -30.62
N ILE A 417 -11.20 9.86 -31.00
CA ILE A 417 -11.56 11.00 -30.19
C ILE A 417 -12.70 11.74 -30.88
N GLU A 418 -13.75 12.00 -30.12
CA GLU A 418 -14.85 12.89 -30.49
C GLU A 418 -15.39 13.55 -29.22
N ASN A 419 -15.72 14.85 -29.30
CA ASN A 419 -16.20 15.64 -28.16
C ASN A 419 -15.27 15.58 -26.95
N GLU A 420 -13.96 15.68 -27.18
CA GLU A 420 -12.93 15.72 -26.12
C GLU A 420 -12.88 14.42 -25.28
N VAL A 421 -13.43 13.31 -25.81
CA VAL A 421 -13.44 12.00 -25.16
C VAL A 421 -12.78 10.98 -26.08
N LEU A 422 -11.88 10.17 -25.49
CA LEU A 422 -11.31 9.00 -26.16
C LEU A 422 -12.21 7.79 -25.94
N MET A 423 -12.55 7.10 -27.03
CA MET A 423 -13.33 5.87 -27.04
C MET A 423 -12.56 4.76 -27.73
N TYR A 424 -12.78 3.51 -27.33
CA TYR A 424 -12.18 2.35 -27.98
C TYR A 424 -13.13 1.15 -28.00
N ARG A 425 -12.87 0.22 -28.92
CA ARG A 425 -13.58 -1.08 -29.03
C ARG A 425 -12.61 -2.16 -29.48
N GLU A 426 -12.53 -3.23 -28.71
CA GLU A 426 -11.85 -4.45 -29.14
C GLU A 426 -12.65 -5.15 -30.25
N GLY A 427 -11.94 -5.69 -31.25
CA GLY A 427 -12.49 -6.48 -32.35
C GLY A 427 -13.37 -5.69 -33.35
N LYS A 428 -13.62 -4.40 -33.09
CA LYS A 428 -14.41 -3.53 -33.97
C LYS A 428 -13.57 -2.37 -34.45
N LEU A 429 -12.99 -2.55 -35.64
CA LEU A 429 -12.20 -1.54 -36.31
C LEU A 429 -13.08 -0.36 -36.78
N VAL A 430 -12.51 0.84 -36.74
CA VAL A 430 -13.05 2.01 -37.42
C VAL A 430 -12.98 1.76 -38.93
N LYS A 431 -14.08 2.00 -39.64
CA LYS A 431 -14.19 1.76 -41.10
C LYS A 431 -13.29 2.69 -41.93
N HIS A 432 -13.17 3.96 -41.51
CA HIS A 432 -12.37 4.98 -42.17
C HIS A 432 -11.39 5.58 -41.15
N PRO A 433 -10.33 4.84 -40.78
CA PRO A 433 -9.34 5.37 -39.85
C PRO A 433 -8.45 6.39 -40.56
N ASP A 434 -8.03 7.44 -39.84
CA ASP A 434 -6.95 8.32 -40.26
C ASP A 434 -5.64 7.54 -40.42
N ALA A 435 -5.37 6.58 -39.53
CA ALA A 435 -4.25 5.66 -39.66
C ALA A 435 -4.47 4.32 -38.94
N VAL A 436 -3.75 3.30 -39.40
CA VAL A 436 -3.66 1.97 -38.78
C VAL A 436 -2.26 1.81 -38.20
N ILE A 437 -2.19 1.57 -36.89
CA ILE A 437 -0.97 1.34 -36.14
C ILE A 437 -0.81 -0.17 -35.95
N THR A 438 0.35 -0.72 -36.26
CA THR A 438 0.68 -2.14 -36.03
C THR A 438 1.92 -2.23 -35.16
N GLY A 439 1.90 -3.07 -34.13
CA GLY A 439 3.05 -3.26 -33.24
C GLY A 439 2.67 -4.00 -31.96
N ASP A 440 3.66 -4.39 -31.17
CA ASP A 440 3.36 -4.99 -29.86
C ASP A 440 2.81 -3.95 -28.87
N ARG A 441 2.19 -4.48 -27.81
CA ARG A 441 1.53 -3.69 -26.77
C ARG A 441 2.48 -2.76 -26.04
N LEU A 442 3.71 -3.20 -25.75
CA LEU A 442 4.66 -2.40 -24.97
C LEU A 442 5.08 -1.16 -25.75
N HIS A 443 5.47 -1.33 -27.02
CA HIS A 443 5.91 -0.21 -27.85
C HIS A 443 4.75 0.73 -28.22
N PHE A 444 3.54 0.19 -28.47
CA PHE A 444 2.35 1.03 -28.61
C PHE A 444 2.10 1.86 -27.34
N ALA A 445 2.13 1.25 -26.15
CA ALA A 445 1.95 1.95 -24.88
C ALA A 445 3.01 3.04 -24.66
N LEU A 446 4.29 2.72 -24.87
CA LEU A 446 5.40 3.67 -24.72
C LEU A 446 5.25 4.89 -25.63
N VAL A 447 4.80 4.70 -26.87
CA VAL A 447 4.56 5.81 -27.80
C VAL A 447 3.30 6.58 -27.43
N ALA A 448 2.19 5.90 -27.16
CA ALA A 448 0.90 6.52 -26.84
C ALA A 448 0.96 7.36 -25.55
N MET A 449 1.69 6.88 -24.54
CA MET A 449 1.96 7.59 -23.28
C MET A 449 3.10 8.62 -23.40
N ARG A 450 3.69 8.77 -24.59
CA ARG A 450 4.81 9.69 -24.87
C ARG A 450 6.07 9.43 -24.01
N ALA A 451 6.25 8.20 -23.55
CA ALA A 451 7.47 7.71 -22.89
C ALA A 451 8.57 7.34 -23.90
N MET A 452 8.20 7.05 -25.14
CA MET A 452 9.12 6.87 -26.27
C MET A 452 8.75 7.82 -27.41
N PRO A 453 9.71 8.51 -28.05
CA PRO A 453 9.44 9.32 -29.23
C PRO A 453 8.91 8.47 -30.39
N LEU A 454 7.83 8.91 -31.05
CA LEU A 454 7.24 8.24 -32.20
C LEU A 454 8.29 7.97 -33.31
N LYS A 455 9.15 8.94 -33.60
CA LYS A 455 10.22 8.79 -34.61
C LYS A 455 11.14 7.60 -34.29
N THR A 456 11.57 7.47 -33.03
CA THR A 456 12.43 6.36 -32.60
C THR A 456 11.76 5.01 -32.79
N ALA A 457 10.46 4.91 -32.48
CA ALA A 457 9.71 3.67 -32.62
C ALA A 457 9.51 3.28 -34.10
N LEU A 458 9.29 4.27 -34.97
CA LEU A 458 9.19 4.06 -36.43
C LEU A 458 10.54 3.68 -37.05
N ASP A 459 11.60 4.43 -36.76
CA ASP A 459 12.95 4.20 -37.32
C ASP A 459 13.49 2.81 -36.95
N LYS A 460 13.14 2.31 -35.76
CA LYS A 460 13.52 0.97 -35.27
C LYS A 460 12.54 -0.14 -35.66
N GLY A 461 11.45 0.17 -36.37
CA GLY A 461 10.43 -0.81 -36.76
C GLY A 461 9.66 -1.42 -35.58
N MET A 462 9.67 -0.77 -34.41
CA MET A 462 8.96 -1.22 -33.21
C MET A 462 7.43 -1.08 -33.37
N ILE A 463 7.02 -0.04 -34.11
CA ILE A 463 5.65 0.12 -34.60
C ILE A 463 5.68 0.51 -36.08
N LYS A 464 4.60 0.17 -36.79
CA LYS A 464 4.33 0.57 -38.17
C LYS A 464 3.05 1.41 -38.21
N ILE A 465 3.01 2.43 -39.06
CA ILE A 465 1.81 3.23 -39.29
C ILE A 465 1.49 3.21 -40.79
N GLU A 466 0.27 2.84 -41.14
CA GLU A 466 -0.30 2.93 -42.48
C GLU A 466 -1.38 4.01 -42.49
N GLY A 467 -1.35 4.91 -43.48
CA GLY A 467 -2.23 6.08 -43.53
C GLY A 467 -1.57 7.37 -43.03
N ASN A 468 -2.34 8.26 -42.41
CA ASN A 468 -1.90 9.61 -42.04
C ASN A 468 -1.15 9.63 -40.69
N THR A 469 0.18 9.60 -40.76
CA THR A 469 1.05 9.67 -39.57
C THR A 469 0.94 11.01 -38.83
N ASP A 470 0.65 12.11 -39.52
CA ASP A 470 0.52 13.43 -38.89
C ASP A 470 -0.72 13.51 -38.01
N LYS A 471 -1.82 12.84 -38.40
CA LYS A 471 -3.01 12.68 -37.56
C LYS A 471 -2.72 11.91 -36.28
N PHE A 472 -1.91 10.86 -36.34
CA PHE A 472 -1.48 10.15 -35.13
C PHE A 472 -0.57 11.04 -34.27
N ARG A 473 0.31 11.85 -34.86
CA ARG A 473 1.09 12.84 -34.11
C ARG A 473 0.20 13.92 -33.45
N GLU A 474 -0.87 14.34 -34.13
CA GLU A 474 -1.88 15.26 -33.61
C GLU A 474 -2.56 14.67 -32.36
N LEU A 475 -2.94 13.39 -32.39
CA LEU A 475 -3.46 12.67 -31.23
C LEU A 475 -2.45 12.68 -30.06
N LEU A 476 -1.20 12.30 -30.31
CA LEU A 476 -0.15 12.30 -29.28
C LEU A 476 0.06 13.71 -28.69
N GLY A 477 -0.07 14.75 -29.50
CA GLY A 477 -0.01 16.15 -29.06
C GLY A 477 -1.15 16.54 -28.11
N CYS A 478 -2.29 15.84 -28.16
CA CYS A 478 -3.42 16.05 -27.26
C CYS A 478 -3.25 15.36 -25.90
N MET A 479 -2.23 14.52 -25.72
CA MET A 479 -2.01 13.81 -24.44
C MET A 479 -1.13 14.65 -23.51
N ASP A 480 -1.62 14.87 -22.29
CA ASP A 480 -0.85 15.45 -21.21
C ASP A 480 0.19 14.47 -20.65
N LYS A 481 1.25 15.04 -20.10
CA LYS A 481 2.23 14.30 -19.31
C LYS A 481 2.01 14.66 -17.85
N PHE A 482 1.68 13.66 -17.04
CA PHE A 482 1.55 13.85 -15.60
C PHE A 482 2.93 13.84 -14.95
N HIS A 483 3.27 14.92 -14.27
CA HIS A 483 4.46 14.97 -13.44
C HIS A 483 4.11 14.50 -12.02
N GLY A 484 4.91 13.59 -11.46
CA GLY A 484 4.69 13.06 -10.11
C GLY A 484 4.88 14.08 -8.99
N ASN A 485 5.42 15.27 -9.30
CA ASN A 485 5.64 16.35 -8.34
C ASN A 485 4.61 17.46 -8.54
N PHE A 486 3.60 17.51 -7.68
CA PHE A 486 2.64 18.62 -7.60
C PHE A 486 2.55 19.14 -6.17
N HIS A 487 2.17 20.40 -6.02
CA HIS A 487 2.02 21.03 -4.71
C HIS A 487 0.73 20.54 -4.03
N ALA A 488 0.84 19.90 -2.86
CA ALA A 488 -0.33 19.41 -2.11
C ALA A 488 -0.94 20.47 -1.17
N ILE A 489 -0.13 21.38 -0.65
CA ILE A 489 -0.54 22.37 0.38
C ILE A 489 -0.57 23.83 -0.12
N THR A 490 -0.05 24.07 -1.33
CA THR A 490 -0.11 25.39 -1.98
C THR A 490 -0.79 25.23 -3.33
N PRO A 491 -1.70 26.15 -3.71
CA PRO A 491 -2.31 26.17 -5.03
C PRO A 491 -1.31 26.22 -6.18
#